data_AF-A0A7K4GVX3-F1
#
_entry.id   AF-A0A7K4GVX3-F1
#
_cell.length_a   1.000
_cell.length_b   1.000
_cell.length_c   1.000
_cell.angle_alpha   90.00
_cell.angle_beta   90.00
_cell.angle_gamma   90.00
#
_symmetry.space_group_name_H-M   'P 1'
#
loop_
_entity.id
_entity.type
_entity.pdbx_description
1 polymer ?
#
loop_
_entity_poly.entity_id
_entity_poly.type
_entity_poly.pdbx_seq_one_letter_code
_entity_poly.pdbx_strand_id
1 'polypeptide(L)' 'NQDGVFGAQLSGAGMGGCAMILVDKKKRDTIKNLINDNYVKYFKKKCSISFCQPVNGLSIYSSI' A
#
# COMPACT_ATOMS: atom_id res chain seq x y z
N ASN A 1 -0.78 -19.18 -3.40
CA ASN A 1 0.12 -18.15 -3.95
C ASN A 1 -0.71 -16.94 -4.34
N GLN A 2 -0.43 -15.75 -3.79
CA GLN A 2 -1.06 -14.51 -4.28
C GLN A 2 -0.25 -14.00 -5.46
N ASP A 3 -0.78 -14.21 -6.66
CA ASP A 3 -0.11 -13.85 -7.90
C ASP A 3 0.19 -12.34 -7.96
N GLY A 4 1.44 -11.98 -8.24
CA GLY A 4 1.90 -10.59 -8.28
C GLY A 4 2.27 -9.96 -6.94
N VAL A 5 2.26 -10.71 -5.82
CA VAL A 5 2.73 -10.22 -4.51
C VAL A 5 4.11 -10.79 -4.22
N PHE A 6 5.10 -9.91 -4.09
CA PHE A 6 6.48 -10.29 -3.75
C PHE A 6 6.72 -10.34 -2.24
N GLY A 7 5.97 -9.54 -1.46
CA GLY A 7 6.07 -9.52 -0.01
C GLY A 7 5.16 -8.48 0.62
N ALA A 8 4.89 -8.61 1.92
CA ALA A 8 4.08 -7.67 2.69
C ALA A 8 4.64 -7.52 4.12
N GLN A 9 4.60 -6.30 4.66
CA GLN A 9 5.04 -6.01 6.02
C GLN A 9 4.18 -4.92 6.66
N LEU A 10 3.95 -4.99 7.96
CA LEU A 10 3.42 -3.87 8.73
C LEU A 10 4.44 -2.72 8.75
N SER A 11 3.95 -1.49 8.68
CA SER A 11 4.79 -0.29 8.72
C SER A 11 4.48 0.54 9.96
N GLY A 12 5.53 0.98 10.66
CA GLY A 12 5.42 1.78 11.89
C GLY A 12 5.34 0.94 13.17
N ALA A 13 4.76 1.52 14.23
CA ALA A 13 4.72 0.93 15.57
C ALA A 13 3.75 -0.28 15.72
N GLY A 14 2.83 -0.47 14.77
CA GLY A 14 1.83 -1.54 14.82
C GLY A 14 0.53 -1.16 15.54
N MET A 15 -0.20 -2.18 16.01
CA MET A 15 -1.57 -2.07 16.58
C MET A 15 -2.62 -1.43 15.66
N GLY A 16 -2.40 -1.56 14.34
CA GLY A 16 -3.22 -0.92 13.30
C GLY A 16 -2.33 -0.15 12.34
N GLY A 17 -2.89 0.90 11.73
CA GLY A 17 -2.17 1.78 10.82
C GLY A 17 -2.05 1.21 9.40
N CYS A 18 -0.83 1.19 8.86
CA CYS A 18 -0.56 0.88 7.47
C CYS A 18 0.28 -0.40 7.32
N ALA A 19 0.07 -1.09 6.20
CA ALA A 19 0.95 -2.14 5.71
C ALA A 19 1.53 -1.73 4.36
N MET A 20 2.75 -2.16 4.09
CA MET A 20 3.41 -1.99 2.80
C MET A 20 3.41 -3.33 2.08
N ILE A 21 3.03 -3.35 0.81
CA ILE A 21 3.00 -4.55 -0.01
C ILE A 21 3.80 -4.28 -1.28
N LEU A 22 4.81 -5.10 -1.53
CA LEU A 22 5.58 -5.06 -2.76
C LEU A 22 4.90 -5.95 -3.80
N VAL A 23 4.47 -5.33 -4.91
CA VAL A 23 3.65 -6.00 -5.93
C VAL A 23 4.17 -5.74 -7.34
N ASP A 24 3.83 -6.63 -8.28
CA ASP A 24 3.99 -6.37 -9.71
C ASP A 24 3.08 -5.20 -10.10
N LYS A 25 3.68 -4.15 -10.66
CA LYS A 25 2.99 -2.94 -11.12
C LYS A 25 1.84 -3.25 -12.08
N LYS A 26 1.98 -4.28 -12.92
CA LYS A 26 0.93 -4.69 -13.88
C LYS A 26 -0.32 -5.28 -13.20
N LYS A 27 -0.19 -5.75 -11.96
CA LYS A 27 -1.25 -6.42 -11.20
C LYS A 27 -1.80 -5.57 -10.05
N ARG A 28 -1.31 -4.34 -9.89
CA ARG A 28 -1.60 -3.48 -8.74
C ARG A 28 -3.10 -3.22 -8.51
N ASP A 29 -3.87 -3.04 -9.58
CA ASP A 29 -5.29 -2.69 -9.49
C ASP A 29 -6.15 -3.92 -9.15
N THR A 30 -5.82 -5.08 -9.72
CA THR A 30 -6.41 -6.37 -9.34
C THR A 30 -6.15 -6.69 -7.88
N ILE A 31 -4.92 -6.50 -7.41
CA ILE A 31 -4.54 -6.73 -6.00
C ILE A 31 -5.26 -5.74 -5.08
N LYS A 32 -5.34 -4.46 -5.44
CA LYS A 32 -6.09 -3.44 -4.69
C LYS A 32 -7.56 -3.83 -4.49
N ASN A 33 -8.23 -4.28 -5.55
CA ASN A 33 -9.63 -4.70 -5.48
C ASN A 33 -9.79 -5.95 -4.60
N LEU A 34 -8.93 -6.95 -4.78
CA LEU A 34 -8.93 -8.16 -3.97
C LEU A 34 -8.75 -7.86 -2.47
N ILE A 35 -7.82 -6.96 -2.13
CA ILE A 35 -7.59 -6.56 -0.72
C ILE A 35 -8.83 -5.85 -0.18
N ASN A 36 -9.38 -4.87 -0.91
CA ASN A 36 -10.57 -4.13 -0.46
C ASN A 36 -11.76 -5.06 -0.21
N ASP A 37 -12.08 -5.95 -1.15
CA ASP A 37 -13.22 -6.84 -1.06
C ASP A 37 -13.08 -7.78 0.14
N ASN A 38 -11.90 -8.38 0.32
CA ASN A 38 -11.64 -9.24 1.45
C ASN A 38 -11.62 -8.45 2.77
N TYR A 39 -11.03 -7.27 2.81
CA TYR A 39 -10.94 -6.48 4.03
C TYR A 39 -12.33 -6.05 4.53
N VAL A 40 -13.20 -5.62 3.61
CA VAL A 40 -14.60 -5.32 3.93
C VAL A 40 -15.35 -6.58 4.35
N LYS A 41 -15.14 -7.72 3.67
CA LYS A 41 -15.78 -8.99 4.00
C LYS A 41 -15.46 -9.47 5.42
N TYR A 42 -14.17 -9.46 5.79
CA TYR A 42 -13.68 -10.04 7.06
C TYR A 42 -13.73 -9.05 8.22
N PHE A 43 -13.48 -7.76 7.99
CA PHE A 43 -13.36 -6.76 9.07
C PHE A 43 -14.52 -5.76 9.10
N LYS A 44 -15.44 -5.81 8.13
CA LYS A 44 -16.59 -4.88 8.01
C LYS A 44 -16.17 -3.40 8.00
N LYS A 45 -14.95 -3.12 7.57
CA LYS A 45 -14.34 -1.79 7.49
C LYS A 45 -13.75 -1.59 6.11
N LYS A 46 -13.68 -0.34 5.66
CA LYS A 46 -12.93 0.03 4.46
C LYS A 46 -11.47 0.26 4.85
N CYS A 47 -10.52 -0.20 4.02
CA CYS A 47 -9.13 0.23 4.11
C CYS A 47 -8.82 1.25 3.00
N SER A 48 -7.86 2.13 3.25
CA SER A 48 -7.33 3.03 2.22
C SER A 48 -6.09 2.40 1.61
N ILE A 49 -6.05 2.32 0.27
CA ILE A 49 -4.92 1.76 -0.47
C ILE A 49 -4.41 2.83 -1.43
N SER A 50 -3.16 3.23 -1.22
CA SER A 50 -2.43 4.20 -2.05
C SER A 50 -1.19 3.57 -2.64
N PHE A 51 -0.82 3.98 -3.87
CA PHE A 51 0.41 3.54 -4.51
C PHE A 51 1.52 4.55 -4.22
N CYS A 52 2.56 4.11 -3.53
CA CYS A 52 3.69 4.95 -3.19
C CYS A 52 4.74 4.94 -4.30
N GLN A 53 5.40 6.07 -4.48
CA GLN A 53 6.63 6.20 -5.26
C GLN A 53 7.73 6.76 -4.35
N PRO A 54 8.99 6.32 -4.50
CA PRO A 54 10.10 6.98 -3.83
C PRO A 54 10.14 8.46 -4.19
N VAL A 55 10.31 9.31 -3.19
CA VAL A 55 10.37 10.77 -3.36
C VAL A 55 11.64 11.30 -2.73
N ASN A 56 12.09 12.46 -3.22
CA ASN A 56 13.16 13.19 -2.57
C ASN A 56 12.71 13.65 -1.18
N GLY A 57 13.66 13.71 -0.25
CA GLY A 57 13.45 14.31 1.05
C GLY A 57 13.24 15.83 0.97
N LEU A 58 13.09 16.45 2.14
CA LEU A 58 12.94 17.90 2.26
C LEU A 58 14.12 18.63 1.62
N SER A 59 13.85 19.65 0.81
CA SER A 59 14.85 20.53 0.20
C SER A 59 14.37 21.98 0.18
N ILE A 60 15.31 22.93 0.20
CA ILE A 60 15.00 24.36 0.11
C ILE A 60 14.81 24.71 -1.37
N TYR A 61 13.65 25.25 -1.71
CA TYR A 61 13.40 25.81 -3.03
C TYR A 61 13.73 27.30 -3.02
N SER A 62 14.82 27.68 -3.69
CA SER A 62 15.17 29.08 -3.92
C SER A 62 15.12 29.34 -5.44
N SER A 63 14.16 30.16 -5.87
CA SER A 63 14.22 30.80 -7.19
C SER A 63 15.06 32.07 -7.03
N ILE A 64 16.23 32.08 -7.65
CA ILE A 64 17.03 33.28 -7.92
C ILE A 64 16.47 33.93 -9.18
#